data_AF-A0A9E2A1P4-F1
#
_entry.id   AF-A0A9E2A1P4-F1
#
_cell.length_a   1.000
_cell.length_b   1.000
_cell.length_c   1.000
_cell.angle_alpha   90.00
_cell.angle_beta   90.00
_cell.angle_gamma   90.00
#
_symmetry.space_group_name_H-M   'P 1'
#
loop_
_entity.id
_entity.type
_entity.pdbx_description
1 polymer ?
#
loop_
_entity_poly.entity_id
_entity_poly.type
_entity_poly.pdbx_seq_one_letter_code
_entity_poly.pdbx_strand_id
1 'polypeptide(L)'
;MVRLSDLPDYEAAHLLEKVCVPFPTEPWVTGPPLKERRVAMITTAGIHLAGEQSFDFHDTAFRVIPGDVAAGDMVMTHSSVNFDRTGFQQDLNVAFPIDRLRELEEAGE
;
A
#
# COMPACT_ATOMS: atom_id res chain seq x y z
N MET A 1 3.57 14.88 0.09
CA MET A 1 4.64 14.50 -0.87
C MET A 1 5.53 15.73 -1.05
N VAL A 2 6.84 15.60 -0.92
CA VAL A 2 7.79 16.73 -1.03
C VAL A 2 7.99 17.10 -2.51
N ARG A 3 8.08 18.39 -2.84
CA ARG A 3 8.37 18.84 -4.21
C ARG A 3 9.89 18.84 -4.43
N LEU A 4 10.34 18.50 -5.64
CA LEU A 4 11.76 18.58 -6.00
C LEU A 4 12.34 19.98 -5.77
N SER A 5 11.54 21.03 -5.94
CA SER A 5 11.92 22.43 -5.69
C SER A 5 12.22 22.75 -4.23
N ASP A 6 11.76 21.90 -3.31
CA ASP A 6 11.88 22.12 -1.87
C ASP A 6 13.08 21.31 -1.31
N LEU A 7 13.77 20.54 -2.15
CA LEU A 7 14.94 19.73 -1.79
C LEU A 7 16.25 20.48 -2.08
N PRO A 8 17.34 20.17 -1.36
CA PRO A 8 18.68 20.61 -1.75
C PRO A 8 19.03 20.18 -3.18
N ASP A 9 19.77 21.01 -3.92
CA ASP A 9 20.14 20.76 -5.32
C ASP A 9 20.75 19.37 -5.55
N TYR A 10 21.58 18.89 -4.62
CA TYR A 10 22.21 17.57 -4.73
C TYR A 10 21.20 16.43 -4.63
N GLU A 11 20.17 16.57 -3.80
CA GLU A 11 19.16 15.54 -3.60
C GLU A 11 18.16 15.54 -4.75
N ALA A 12 17.76 16.72 -5.22
CA ALA A 12 16.96 16.86 -6.43
C ALA A 12 17.67 16.24 -7.65
N ALA A 13 18.96 16.53 -7.84
CA ALA A 13 19.77 15.92 -8.90
C ALA A 13 19.85 14.39 -8.75
N HIS A 14 20.13 13.87 -7.54
CA HIS A 14 20.16 12.43 -7.28
C HIS A 14 18.85 11.72 -7.63
N LEU A 15 17.69 12.34 -7.34
CA LEU A 15 16.38 11.77 -7.68
C LEU A 15 16.11 11.82 -9.19
N LEU A 16 16.52 12.89 -9.87
CA LEU A 16 16.38 13.04 -11.33
C LEU A 16 17.27 12.06 -12.12
N GLU A 17 18.43 11.69 -11.58
CA GLU A 17 19.34 10.70 -12.18
C GLU A 17 18.80 9.26 -12.12
N LYS A 18 17.79 8.98 -11.30
CA LYS A 18 17.20 7.64 -11.22
C LYS A 18 16.54 7.28 -12.54
N VAL A 19 17.02 6.19 -13.15
CA VAL A 19 16.46 5.68 -14.40
C VAL A 19 15.01 5.25 -14.17
N CYS A 20 14.08 6.01 -14.75
CA CYS A 20 12.69 5.60 -14.87
C CYS A 20 12.53 4.91 -16.21
N VAL A 21 12.71 3.58 -16.24
CA VAL A 21 12.52 2.81 -17.45
C VAL A 21 11.04 2.90 -17.83
N PRO A 22 10.70 3.39 -19.04
CA PRO A 22 9.30 3.41 -19.46
C PRO A 22 8.77 1.99 -19.46
N PHE A 23 7.60 1.80 -18.86
CA PHE A 23 6.93 0.51 -18.94
C PHE A 23 6.67 0.19 -20.41
N PRO A 24 6.86 -1.07 -20.84
CA PRO A 24 6.62 -1.46 -22.24
C PRO A 24 5.15 -1.28 -22.65
N THR A 25 4.26 -1.08 -21.68
CA THR A 25 2.85 -0.76 -21.88
C THR A 25 2.46 0.43 -21.01
N GLU A 26 1.54 1.25 -21.51
CA GLU A 26 0.81 2.27 -20.73
C GLU A 26 -0.66 1.82 -20.65
N PRO A 27 -1.00 0.80 -19.84
CA PRO A 27 -2.27 0.10 -19.95
C PRO A 27 -3.40 0.86 -19.25
N TRP A 28 -3.50 2.18 -19.47
CA TRP A 28 -4.68 2.90 -19.03
C TRP A 28 -5.87 2.45 -19.87
N VAL A 29 -6.61 1.48 -19.35
CA VAL A 29 -7.77 0.88 -20.00
C VAL A 29 -9.04 1.29 -19.29
N THR A 30 -10.09 1.51 -20.07
CA THR A 30 -11.43 1.64 -19.50
C THR A 30 -11.89 0.27 -19.01
N GLY A 31 -12.21 0.17 -17.72
CA GLY A 31 -12.81 -1.03 -17.15
C GLY A 31 -14.32 -1.10 -17.36
N PRO A 32 -14.97 -2.23 -17.03
CA PRO A 32 -16.43 -2.37 -17.02
C PRO A 32 -17.10 -1.37 -16.06
N PRO A 33 -18.45 -1.28 -16.02
CA PRO A 33 -19.16 -0.50 -15.00
C PRO A 33 -18.64 -0.79 -13.59
N LEU A 34 -18.63 0.21 -12.70
CA LEU A 34 -18.02 0.11 -11.36
C LEU A 34 -18.51 -1.12 -10.59
N LYS A 35 -19.81 -1.40 -10.64
CA LYS A 35 -20.48 -2.54 -9.99
C LYS A 35 -20.03 -3.92 -10.47
N GLU A 36 -19.35 -3.99 -11.61
CA GLU A 36 -18.81 -5.23 -12.18
C GLU A 36 -17.31 -5.36 -11.93
N ARG A 37 -16.69 -4.36 -11.28
CA ARG A 37 -15.24 -4.36 -11.02
C ARG A 37 -14.92 -5.16 -9.77
N ARG A 38 -13.78 -5.85 -9.84
CA ARG A 38 -13.14 -6.46 -8.67
C ARG A 38 -11.99 -5.55 -8.24
N VAL A 39 -11.94 -5.23 -6.95
CA VAL A 39 -10.90 -4.38 -6.37
C VAL A 39 -9.85 -5.24 -5.70
N ALA A 40 -8.59 -4.85 -5.81
CA ALA A 40 -7.49 -5.40 -5.03
C ALA A 40 -6.75 -4.25 -4.37
N MET A 41 -6.39 -4.41 -3.09
CA MET A 41 -5.52 -3.47 -2.40
C MET A 41 -4.11 -4.03 -2.33
N ILE A 42 -3.15 -3.16 -2.65
CA ILE A 42 -1.72 -3.47 -2.57
C ILE A 42 -1.09 -2.35 -1.75
N THR A 43 -0.35 -2.72 -0.72
CA THR A 43 0.33 -1.76 0.15
C THR A 43 1.76 -2.19 0.39
N THR A 44 2.67 -1.22 0.41
CA THR A 44 4.05 -1.43 0.83
C THR A 44 4.23 -1.28 2.32
N ALA A 45 3.16 -1.01 3.09
CA ALA A 45 3.22 -0.75 4.52
C ALA A 45 3.61 -1.97 5.39
N GLY A 46 4.03 -3.09 4.80
CA GLY A 46 4.49 -4.27 5.53
C GLY A 46 3.40 -4.90 6.41
N ILE A 47 2.15 -4.89 5.94
CA ILE A 47 1.01 -5.46 6.66
C ILE A 47 0.89 -6.95 6.30
N HIS A 48 0.70 -7.79 7.31
CA HIS A 48 0.53 -9.24 7.18
C HIS A 48 -0.24 -9.83 8.37
N LEU A 49 -0.60 -11.11 8.33
CA LEU A 49 -1.33 -11.75 9.42
C LEU A 49 -0.43 -11.99 10.64
N ALA A 50 -1.02 -11.90 11.83
CA ALA A 50 -0.35 -12.26 13.07
C ALA A 50 0.10 -13.73 13.02
N GLY A 51 1.39 -13.97 13.30
CA GLY A 51 2.00 -15.31 13.23
C GLY A 51 2.70 -15.62 11.91
N GLU A 52 2.51 -14.82 10.86
CA GLU A 52 3.36 -14.89 9.66
C GLU A 52 4.74 -14.28 9.92
N GLN A 53 5.72 -14.69 9.10
CA GLN A 53 7.06 -14.13 9.15
C GLN A 53 7.06 -12.65 8.73
N SER A 54 7.59 -11.79 9.61
CA SER A 54 7.81 -10.37 9.37
C SER A 54 8.64 -10.10 8.13
N PHE A 55 8.40 -8.96 7.48
CA PHE A 55 9.22 -8.48 6.38
C PHE A 55 10.60 -8.03 6.88
N ASP A 56 11.64 -8.41 6.14
CA ASP A 56 12.99 -7.87 6.31
C ASP A 56 13.21 -6.64 5.41
N PHE A 57 14.27 -5.87 5.67
CA PHE A 57 14.60 -4.65 4.94
C PHE A 57 14.80 -4.85 3.42
N HIS A 58 15.27 -6.04 3.03
CA HIS A 58 15.47 -6.42 1.63
C HIS A 58 14.43 -7.43 1.11
N ASP A 59 13.32 -7.63 1.85
CA ASP A 59 12.28 -8.56 1.41
C ASP A 59 11.57 -8.01 0.17
N THR A 60 11.44 -8.87 -0.85
CA THR A 60 10.75 -8.58 -2.12
C THR A 60 9.53 -9.47 -2.33
N ALA A 61 9.21 -10.33 -1.35
CA ALA A 61 8.03 -11.15 -1.34
C ALA A 61 6.78 -10.32 -1.02
N PHE A 62 5.62 -10.94 -1.21
CA PHE A 62 4.33 -10.40 -0.78
C PHE A 62 3.64 -11.39 0.17
N ARG A 63 2.64 -10.90 0.91
CA ARG A 63 1.73 -11.72 1.70
C ARG A 63 0.32 -11.46 1.20
N VAL A 64 -0.46 -12.53 1.07
CA VAL A 64 -1.88 -12.43 0.67
C VAL A 64 -2.70 -12.35 1.95
N ILE A 65 -3.48 -11.28 2.08
CA ILE A 65 -4.40 -11.09 3.18
C ILE A 65 -5.77 -11.58 2.71
N PRO A 66 -6.37 -12.62 3.33
CA PRO A 66 -7.70 -13.08 2.96
C PRO A 66 -8.75 -11.98 3.19
N GLY A 67 -9.75 -11.93 2.32
CA GLY A 67 -10.77 -10.87 2.32
C GLY A 67 -11.73 -10.89 3.51
N ASP A 68 -11.65 -11.89 4.38
CA ASP A 68 -12.56 -12.17 5.51
C ASP A 68 -11.88 -12.11 6.89
N VAL A 69 -10.57 -11.81 6.96
CA VAL A 69 -9.86 -11.68 8.25
C VAL A 69 -10.31 -10.45 9.05
N ALA A 70 -10.34 -10.55 10.37
CA ALA A 70 -10.61 -9.38 11.20
C ALA A 70 -9.43 -8.41 11.10
N ALA A 71 -9.70 -7.10 11.09
CA ALA A 71 -8.64 -6.09 11.09
C ALA A 71 -7.66 -6.28 12.26
N GLY A 72 -8.15 -6.67 13.43
CA GLY A 72 -7.31 -6.92 14.62
C GLY A 72 -6.33 -8.09 14.49
N ASP A 73 -6.47 -8.96 13.49
CA ASP A 73 -5.59 -10.11 13.27
C ASP A 73 -4.37 -9.77 12.40
N MET A 74 -4.24 -8.52 11.97
CA MET A 74 -3.14 -8.04 11.14
C MET A 74 -2.14 -7.22 11.94
N VAL A 75 -0.87 -7.30 11.54
CA VAL A 75 0.24 -6.56 12.13
C VAL A 75 1.02 -5.81 11.05
N MET A 76 1.72 -4.75 11.46
CA MET A 76 2.57 -3.93 10.60
C MET A 76 4.04 -4.09 10.98
N THR A 77 4.85 -4.62 10.07
CA THR A 77 6.29 -4.82 10.25
C THR A 77 7.14 -4.03 9.25
N HIS A 78 6.63 -2.91 8.74
CA HIS A 78 7.39 -2.01 7.87
C HIS A 78 8.76 -1.68 8.48
N SER A 79 9.83 -1.85 7.70
CA SER A 79 11.21 -1.76 8.20
C SER A 79 11.70 -0.32 8.40
N SER A 80 11.13 0.66 7.68
CA SER A 80 11.58 2.05 7.77
C SER A 80 11.24 2.67 9.12
N VAL A 81 12.23 3.29 9.75
CA VAL A 81 12.06 4.09 10.98
C VAL A 81 11.28 5.39 10.72
N ASN A 82 11.28 5.88 9.49
CA ASN A 82 10.57 7.10 9.09
C ASN A 82 9.10 6.84 8.76
N PHE A 83 8.63 5.60 8.86
CA PHE A 83 7.23 5.28 8.66
C PHE A 83 6.46 5.51 9.96
N ASP A 84 5.57 6.51 9.98
CA ASP A 84 4.70 6.75 11.12
C ASP A 84 3.66 5.62 11.24
N ARG A 85 3.63 5.00 12.42
CA ARG A 85 2.74 3.88 12.73
C ARG A 85 1.55 4.31 13.59
N THR A 86 1.50 5.56 14.06
CA THR A 86 0.46 6.02 14.97
C THR A 86 -0.94 5.89 14.36
N GLY A 87 -1.10 6.26 13.08
CA GLY A 87 -2.39 6.10 12.39
C GLY A 87 -2.85 4.64 12.36
N PHE A 88 -1.96 3.71 11.98
CA PHE A 88 -2.25 2.27 11.98
C PHE A 88 -2.57 1.72 13.38
N GLN A 89 -1.83 2.15 14.40
CA GLN A 89 -2.04 1.72 15.79
C GLN A 89 -3.38 2.19 16.35
N GLN A 90 -3.87 3.34 15.89
CA GLN A 90 -5.17 3.88 16.27
C GLN A 90 -6.31 3.22 15.50
N ASP A 91 -6.14 3.07 14.19
CA ASP A 91 -7.09 2.42 13.29
C ASP A 91 -6.35 1.83 12.08
N LEU A 92 -6.36 0.51 11.96
CA LEU A 92 -5.75 -0.19 10.83
C LEU A 92 -6.31 0.26 9.49
N ASN A 93 -7.60 0.65 9.44
CA ASN A 93 -8.26 1.06 8.21
C ASN A 93 -7.67 2.35 7.61
N VAL A 94 -6.85 3.10 8.37
CA VAL A 94 -6.08 4.23 7.83
C VAL A 94 -5.00 3.76 6.84
N ALA A 95 -4.38 2.61 7.09
CA ALA A 95 -3.31 2.07 6.25
C ALA A 95 -3.79 0.97 5.28
N PHE A 96 -4.81 0.21 5.68
CA PHE A 96 -5.39 -0.86 4.87
C PHE A 96 -6.90 -0.96 5.15
N PRO A 97 -7.75 -0.19 4.43
CA PRO A 97 -9.19 0.00 4.71
C PRO A 97 -10.07 -1.23 4.40
N ILE A 98 -9.72 -2.38 4.94
CA ILE A 98 -10.40 -3.66 4.68
C ILE A 98 -11.86 -3.63 5.14
N ASP A 99 -12.15 -3.03 6.29
CA ASP A 99 -13.52 -2.97 6.81
C ASP A 99 -14.36 -1.98 6.02
N ARG A 100 -13.77 -0.83 5.64
CA ARG A 100 -14.46 0.15 4.78
C ARG A 100 -14.81 -0.43 3.41
N LEU A 101 -13.96 -1.27 2.83
CA LEU A 101 -14.27 -1.94 1.56
C LEU A 101 -15.41 -2.96 1.71
N ARG A 102 -15.48 -3.68 2.83
CA ARG A 102 -16.59 -4.60 3.13
C ARG A 102 -17.89 -3.85 3.35
N GLU A 103 -17.86 -2.73 4.07
CA GLU A 103 -19.04 -1.87 4.27
C GLU A 103 -19.59 -1.36 2.93
N LEU A 104 -18.72 -1.01 1.97
CA LEU A 104 -19.13 -0.63 0.62
C LEU A 104 -19.77 -1.79 -0.15
N GLU A 105 -19.21 -2.99 -0.04
CA GLU A 105 -19.78 -4.20 -0.64
C GLU A 105 -21.17 -4.50 -0.04
N GLU A 106 -21.31 -4.43 1.29
CA GLU A 106 -22.58 -4.62 2.00
C GLU A 106 -23.64 -3.57 1.61
N ALA A 107 -23.21 -2.33 1.33
CA ALA A 107 -24.07 -1.26 0.83
C ALA A 107 -24.40 -1.39 -0.68
N GLY A 108 -23.71 -2.25 -1.42
CA GLY A 108 -23.90 -2.46 -2.86
C GLY A 108 -23.34 -1.35 -3.75
N GLU A 109 -22.25 -0.71 -3.31
CA GLU A 109 -21.54 0.38 -4.01
C GLU A 109 -20.49 -0.11 -5.04
#